data_AF-A0A534PSX8-F1
#
_entry.id   AF-A0A534PSX8-F1
#
_cell.length_a   1.000
_cell.length_b   1.000
_cell.length_c   1.000
_cell.angle_alpha   90.00
_cell.angle_beta   90.00
_cell.angle_gamma   90.00
#
_symmetry.space_group_name_H-M   'P 1'
#
loop_
_entity.id
_entity.type
_entity.pdbx_description
1 polymer ?
#
loop_
_entity_poly.entity_id
_entity_poly.type
_entity_poly.pdbx_seq_one_letter_code
_entity_poly.pdbx_strand_id
1 'polypeptide(L)'
;MRLRFFPLLLLLAGCPEELGQQCPPNGVAIGQYAYGLAGQHLAGECKSLQSDGGKLPLAADDGGVSPAVLCTTRGDDGGPQLYLSIAGRGQRPAVSFGDGGFRFVGHADPTPGTACLCAVAIDDTFDGVLTGAWDGSFPVLPDGGLPLVTGFSGSLVQNLTAPSDAGCLCDLPCSVTWTVTGSRY
;
A
#
# COMPACT_ATOMS: atom_id res chain seq x y z
N MET A 1 -49.76 -20.26 0.50
CA MET A 1 -48.86 -19.35 1.25
C MET A 1 -47.47 -19.49 0.63
N ARG A 2 -47.04 -18.55 -0.23
CA ARG A 2 -45.74 -18.62 -0.95
C ARG A 2 -44.66 -18.09 -0.02
N LEU A 3 -43.77 -18.96 0.48
CA LEU A 3 -42.54 -18.51 1.14
C LEU A 3 -41.64 -17.86 0.08
N ARG A 4 -41.43 -16.55 0.21
CA ARG A 4 -40.44 -15.80 -0.56
C ARG A 4 -39.05 -16.18 -0.03
N PHE A 5 -38.28 -16.92 -0.82
CA PHE A 5 -36.84 -17.03 -0.64
C PHE A 5 -36.21 -15.68 -0.99
N PHE A 6 -35.78 -14.94 0.01
CA PHE A 6 -34.95 -13.75 -0.15
C PHE A 6 -33.50 -14.25 -0.24
N PRO A 7 -32.80 -14.07 -1.38
CA PRO A 7 -31.38 -14.40 -1.43
C PRO A 7 -30.68 -13.34 -0.57
N LEU A 8 -30.22 -13.75 0.60
CA LEU A 8 -29.37 -12.94 1.45
C LEU A 8 -28.06 -12.77 0.68
N LEU A 9 -27.88 -11.62 0.03
CA LEU A 9 -26.56 -11.17 -0.44
C LEU A 9 -25.69 -10.98 0.80
N LEU A 10 -24.89 -11.99 1.12
CA LEU A 10 -23.76 -11.88 2.03
C LEU A 10 -22.75 -10.93 1.36
N LEU A 11 -22.82 -9.64 1.72
CA LEU A 11 -21.68 -8.75 1.57
C LEU A 11 -20.55 -9.33 2.42
N LEU A 12 -19.51 -9.85 1.78
CA LEU A 12 -18.23 -10.14 2.43
C LEU A 12 -17.61 -8.80 2.86
N ALA A 13 -18.10 -8.21 3.95
CA ALA A 13 -17.28 -7.37 4.77
C ALA A 13 -16.25 -8.31 5.41
N GLY A 14 -15.00 -8.28 4.93
CA GLY A 14 -13.91 -9.01 5.59
C GLY A 14 -13.92 -8.66 7.07
N CYS A 15 -13.93 -9.66 7.94
CA CYS A 15 -14.02 -9.44 9.37
C CYS A 15 -12.79 -8.62 9.82
N PRO A 16 -12.95 -7.59 10.68
CA PRO A 16 -11.84 -6.78 11.18
C PRO A 16 -10.70 -7.61 11.80
N GLU A 17 -11.01 -8.80 12.33
CA GLU A 17 -10.06 -9.75 12.90
C GLU A 17 -9.09 -10.35 11.85
N GLU A 18 -9.50 -10.53 10.59
CA GLU A 18 -8.62 -11.09 9.55
C GLU A 18 -7.57 -10.06 9.06
N LEU A 19 -7.92 -8.78 9.11
CA LEU A 19 -7.01 -7.69 8.78
C LEU A 19 -5.96 -7.48 9.88
N GLY A 20 -6.34 -7.62 11.15
CA GLY A 20 -5.39 -7.56 12.28
C GLY A 20 -4.30 -8.64 12.23
N GLN A 21 -4.58 -9.80 11.62
CA GLN A 21 -3.60 -10.86 11.38
C GLN A 21 -2.53 -10.48 10.35
N GLN A 22 -2.73 -9.38 9.61
CA GLN A 22 -1.75 -8.87 8.67
C GLN A 22 -0.64 -8.05 9.34
N CYS A 23 -0.70 -7.84 10.66
CA CYS A 23 0.40 -7.25 11.42
C CYS A 23 1.60 -8.19 11.57
N PRO A 24 2.83 -7.66 11.72
CA PRO A 24 3.99 -8.49 12.02
C PRO A 24 3.82 -9.27 13.33
N PRO A 25 4.60 -10.34 13.56
CA PRO A 25 4.61 -11.05 14.83
C PRO A 25 4.82 -10.09 16.01
N ASN A 26 4.00 -10.23 17.06
CA ASN A 26 3.94 -9.31 18.23
C ASN A 26 3.48 -7.88 17.92
N GLY A 27 3.00 -7.62 16.70
CA GLY A 27 2.39 -6.37 16.32
C GLY A 27 0.93 -6.28 16.74
N VAL A 28 0.50 -5.06 17.02
CA VAL A 28 -0.90 -4.74 17.33
C VAL A 28 -1.45 -3.82 16.25
N ALA A 29 -2.64 -4.13 15.75
CA ALA A 29 -3.37 -3.25 14.82
C ALA A 29 -3.84 -2.00 15.56
N ILE A 30 -3.48 -0.82 15.05
CA ILE A 30 -3.84 0.49 15.63
C ILE A 30 -4.76 1.32 14.73
N GLY A 31 -5.05 0.84 13.52
CA GLY A 31 -6.09 1.38 12.65
C GLY A 31 -6.29 0.56 11.39
N GLN A 32 -7.48 0.62 10.81
CA GLN A 32 -7.84 0.01 9.54
C GLN A 32 -8.22 1.12 8.54
N TYR A 33 -7.82 0.96 7.29
CA TYR A 33 -7.87 2.02 6.29
C TYR A 33 -8.28 1.49 4.93
N ALA A 34 -9.05 2.30 4.20
CA ALA A 34 -9.25 2.15 2.77
C ALA A 34 -8.04 2.74 2.06
N TYR A 35 -7.19 1.88 1.49
CA TYR A 35 -5.99 2.22 0.74
C TYR A 35 -6.33 2.41 -0.73
N GLY A 36 -6.35 3.66 -1.19
CA GLY A 36 -6.62 4.03 -2.59
C GLY A 36 -5.34 4.35 -3.36
N LEU A 37 -5.33 4.00 -4.65
CA LEU A 37 -4.26 4.29 -5.59
C LEU A 37 -4.80 5.08 -6.79
N ALA A 38 -4.05 6.07 -7.26
CA ALA A 38 -4.32 6.78 -8.50
C ALA A 38 -3.03 7.01 -9.29
N GLY A 39 -3.01 6.64 -10.57
CA GLY A 39 -1.83 6.76 -11.44
C GLY A 39 -1.40 8.23 -11.61
N GLN A 40 -0.09 8.49 -11.56
CA GLN A 40 0.45 9.84 -11.78
C GLN A 40 0.86 10.11 -13.23
N HIS A 41 0.99 9.07 -14.06
CA HIS A 41 1.33 9.19 -15.47
C HIS A 41 2.59 10.02 -15.79
N LEU A 42 3.66 9.76 -15.03
CA LEU A 42 4.92 10.50 -15.17
C LEU A 42 5.64 10.17 -16.49
N ALA A 43 6.45 11.11 -16.96
CA ALA A 43 7.30 10.89 -18.12
C ALA A 43 8.27 9.72 -17.86
N GLY A 44 8.29 8.74 -18.77
CA GLY A 44 9.14 7.55 -18.65
C GLY A 44 8.57 6.43 -17.78
N GLU A 45 7.30 6.51 -17.35
CA GLU A 45 6.64 5.38 -16.67
C GLU A 45 6.58 4.13 -17.55
N CYS A 46 6.39 2.96 -16.91
CA CYS A 46 6.13 1.71 -17.59
C CYS A 46 4.91 1.81 -18.50
N LYS A 47 5.06 1.31 -19.72
CA LYS A 47 3.96 1.23 -20.68
C LYS A 47 3.90 -0.16 -21.31
N SER A 48 2.69 -0.73 -21.41
CA SER A 48 2.45 -1.91 -22.22
C SER A 48 2.31 -1.52 -23.70
N LEU A 49 3.02 -2.25 -24.55
CA LEU A 49 2.81 -2.31 -25.99
C LEU A 49 1.48 -3.01 -26.28
N GLN A 50 0.65 -2.34 -27.06
CA GLN A 50 -0.64 -2.82 -27.50
C GLN A 50 -0.52 -3.53 -28.85
N SER A 51 -1.54 -4.31 -29.20
CA SER A 51 -1.58 -5.09 -30.45
C SER A 51 -1.58 -4.21 -31.71
N ASP A 52 -1.97 -2.94 -31.60
CA ASP A 52 -1.94 -1.93 -32.66
C ASP A 52 -0.59 -1.18 -32.75
N GLY A 53 0.38 -1.52 -31.90
CA GLY A 53 1.68 -0.85 -31.82
C GLY A 53 1.70 0.39 -30.92
N GLY A 54 0.56 0.77 -30.33
CA GLY A 54 0.47 1.84 -29.34
C GLY A 54 1.11 1.47 -28.00
N LYS A 55 1.40 2.46 -27.15
CA LYS A 55 1.90 2.27 -25.79
C LYS A 55 0.91 2.87 -24.78
N LEU A 56 0.48 2.08 -23.79
CA LEU A 56 -0.42 2.52 -22.72
C LEU A 56 0.29 2.44 -21.35
N PRO A 57 0.17 3.46 -20.48
CA PRO A 57 0.62 3.37 -19.10
C PRO A 57 0.15 2.12 -18.37
N LEU A 58 1.02 1.55 -17.53
CA LEU A 58 0.62 0.46 -16.63
C LEU A 58 -0.12 0.96 -15.39
N ALA A 59 0.17 2.18 -14.93
CA ALA A 59 -0.65 2.83 -13.92
C ALA A 59 -2.04 3.07 -14.51
N ALA A 60 -3.09 2.79 -13.74
CA ALA A 60 -4.44 3.20 -14.07
C ALA A 60 -4.77 4.51 -13.36
N ASP A 61 -5.64 5.34 -13.93
CA ASP A 61 -6.12 6.57 -13.26
C ASP A 61 -6.74 6.24 -11.88
N ASP A 62 -7.46 5.11 -11.79
CA ASP A 62 -7.96 4.53 -10.55
C ASP A 62 -7.40 3.11 -10.39
N GLY A 63 -6.45 2.96 -9.46
CA GLY A 63 -5.84 1.68 -9.11
C GLY A 63 -6.69 0.84 -8.15
N GLY A 64 -7.88 1.32 -7.79
CA GLY A 64 -8.81 0.69 -6.89
C GLY A 64 -8.52 0.96 -5.42
N VAL A 65 -9.36 0.36 -4.57
CA VAL A 65 -9.27 0.45 -3.11
C VAL A 65 -9.03 -0.94 -2.54
N SER A 66 -8.03 -1.04 -1.66
CA SER A 66 -7.72 -2.26 -0.90
C SER A 66 -7.81 -1.98 0.59
N PRO A 67 -8.12 -2.97 1.43
CA PRO A 67 -8.00 -2.79 2.87
C PRO A 67 -6.53 -2.77 3.29
N ALA A 68 -6.20 -1.88 4.22
CA ALA A 68 -4.89 -1.77 4.83
C ALA A 68 -5.02 -1.63 6.35
N VAL A 69 -3.96 -2.02 7.06
CA VAL A 69 -3.85 -1.93 8.51
C VAL A 69 -2.58 -1.21 8.88
N LEU A 70 -2.69 -0.22 9.75
CA LEU A 70 -1.55 0.35 10.45
C LEU A 70 -1.32 -0.48 11.71
N CYS A 71 -0.12 -1.01 11.83
CA CYS A 71 0.32 -1.84 12.95
C CYS A 71 1.44 -1.13 13.70
N THR A 72 1.57 -1.44 14.99
CA THR A 72 2.72 -1.02 15.80
C THR A 72 3.37 -2.22 16.47
N THR A 73 4.70 -2.20 16.53
CA THR A 73 5.52 -3.07 17.39
C THR A 73 6.43 -2.20 18.25
N ARG A 74 7.24 -2.83 19.10
CA ARG A 74 8.37 -2.17 19.76
C ARG A 74 9.61 -2.30 18.88
N GLY A 75 10.23 -1.17 18.54
CA GLY A 75 11.50 -1.10 17.82
C GLY A 75 12.70 -1.44 18.71
N ASP A 76 13.87 -1.61 18.09
CA ASP A 76 15.11 -1.99 18.76
C ASP A 76 15.63 -0.92 19.74
N ASP A 77 15.27 0.34 19.50
CA ASP A 77 15.54 1.48 20.39
C ASP A 77 14.55 1.58 21.57
N GLY A 78 13.57 0.67 21.61
CA GLY A 78 12.54 0.61 22.64
C GLY A 78 11.32 1.50 22.37
N GLY A 79 11.30 2.28 21.29
CA GLY A 79 10.19 3.13 20.84
C GLY A 79 9.16 2.39 19.96
N PRO A 80 8.08 3.07 19.52
CA PRO A 80 7.11 2.47 18.62
C PRO A 80 7.67 2.36 17.20
N GLN A 81 7.62 1.16 16.62
CA GLN A 81 7.89 0.91 15.21
C GLN A 81 6.57 0.70 14.48
N LEU A 82 6.33 1.47 13.41
CA LEU A 82 5.09 1.35 12.63
C LEU A 82 5.27 0.46 11.41
N TYR A 83 4.19 -0.22 11.03
CA TYR A 83 4.09 -0.98 9.79
C TYR A 83 2.76 -0.68 9.09
N LEU A 84 2.80 -0.53 7.79
CA LEU A 84 1.60 -0.51 6.95
C LEU A 84 1.50 -1.87 6.28
N SER A 85 0.46 -2.62 6.63
CA SER A 85 0.12 -3.84 5.91
C SER A 85 -1.01 -3.58 4.94
N ILE A 86 -0.86 -4.04 3.71
CA ILE A 86 -1.85 -3.92 2.66
C ILE A 86 -2.24 -5.32 2.24
N ALA A 87 -3.55 -5.60 2.21
CA ALA A 87 -4.03 -6.93 1.89
C ALA A 87 -3.50 -7.39 0.51
N GLY A 88 -2.88 -8.58 0.50
CA GLY A 88 -2.27 -9.15 -0.70
C GLY A 88 -0.95 -8.52 -1.16
N ARG A 89 -0.42 -7.52 -0.43
CA ARG A 89 0.84 -6.82 -0.78
C ARG A 89 1.88 -6.79 0.34
N GLY A 90 1.63 -7.52 1.42
CA GLY A 90 2.59 -7.70 2.52
C GLY A 90 2.62 -6.52 3.50
N GLN A 91 3.74 -6.42 4.21
CA GLN A 91 3.98 -5.45 5.29
C GLN A 91 5.14 -4.53 4.92
N ARG A 92 5.04 -3.25 5.27
CA ARG A 92 6.09 -2.26 5.03
C ARG A 92 6.43 -1.58 6.36
N PRO A 93 7.68 -1.66 6.85
CA PRO A 93 8.09 -0.87 8.02
C PRO A 93 8.15 0.62 7.65
N ALA A 94 7.74 1.47 8.57
CA ALA A 94 7.91 2.91 8.44
C ALA A 94 9.25 3.33 9.07
N VAL A 95 10.01 4.16 8.38
CA VAL A 95 11.10 4.93 8.97
C VAL A 95 10.53 6.28 9.39
N SER A 96 10.60 6.57 10.68
CA SER A 96 10.23 7.88 11.22
C SER A 96 11.29 8.90 10.82
N PHE A 97 10.90 9.97 10.13
CA PHE A 97 11.76 11.15 9.97
C PHE A 97 11.42 12.16 11.07
N GLY A 98 12.43 12.89 11.56
CA GLY A 98 12.31 13.79 12.72
C GLY A 98 11.36 14.99 12.53
N ASP A 99 10.73 15.10 11.36
CA ASP A 99 9.74 16.11 10.97
C ASP A 99 8.29 15.58 11.02
N GLY A 100 8.07 14.32 11.45
CA GLY A 100 6.76 13.70 11.53
C GLY A 100 6.29 13.06 10.22
N GLY A 101 7.15 12.99 9.20
CA GLY A 101 6.95 12.14 8.03
C GLY A 101 7.23 10.67 8.33
N PHE A 102 6.40 9.78 7.80
CA PHE A 102 6.64 8.33 7.85
C PHE A 102 6.95 7.86 6.44
N ARG A 103 8.23 7.68 6.16
CA ARG A 103 8.64 7.12 4.88
C ARG A 103 8.71 5.61 5.04
N PHE A 104 7.87 4.89 4.32
CA PHE A 104 7.96 3.44 4.27
C PHE A 104 9.04 3.09 3.25
N VAL A 105 10.29 3.18 3.71
CA VAL A 105 11.48 2.82 2.94
C VAL A 105 12.01 1.54 3.55
N GLY A 106 12.05 0.49 2.77
CA GLY A 106 12.71 -0.73 3.21
C GLY A 106 12.72 -1.78 2.13
N HIS A 107 13.90 -2.34 1.90
CA HIS A 107 14.09 -3.65 1.27
C HIS A 107 13.27 -4.69 2.03
N ALA A 108 12.02 -4.90 1.63
CA ALA A 108 11.49 -6.26 1.61
C ALA A 108 12.05 -6.93 0.34
N ASP A 109 12.22 -8.25 0.35
CA ASP A 109 12.50 -8.96 -0.90
C ASP A 109 11.45 -8.54 -1.93
N PRO A 110 11.85 -8.18 -3.17
CA PRO A 110 10.91 -7.80 -4.20
C PRO A 110 9.77 -8.80 -4.29
N THR A 111 8.54 -8.30 -4.23
CA THR A 111 7.38 -9.18 -4.22
C THR A 111 7.14 -9.72 -5.63
N PRO A 112 6.83 -11.01 -5.80
CA PRO A 112 6.51 -11.55 -7.11
C PRO A 112 5.16 -11.02 -7.57
N GLY A 113 5.09 -10.62 -8.84
CA GLY A 113 3.88 -10.14 -9.49
C GLY A 113 3.84 -10.50 -10.97
N THR A 114 2.84 -9.97 -11.66
CA THR A 114 2.71 -10.14 -13.11
C THR A 114 2.41 -8.79 -13.74
N ALA A 115 3.21 -8.40 -14.72
CA ALA A 115 3.01 -7.20 -15.53
C ALA A 115 3.38 -7.50 -16.97
N CYS A 116 2.61 -6.99 -17.93
CA CYS A 116 2.91 -7.12 -19.37
C CYS A 116 3.12 -8.59 -19.83
N LEU A 117 2.34 -9.52 -19.26
CA LEU A 117 2.46 -10.96 -19.49
C LEU A 117 3.77 -11.60 -19.00
N CYS A 118 4.56 -10.88 -18.21
CA CYS A 118 5.78 -11.37 -17.59
C CYS A 118 5.66 -11.46 -16.08
N ALA A 119 6.31 -12.48 -15.50
CA ALA A 119 6.59 -12.50 -14.08
C ALA A 119 7.58 -11.38 -13.77
N VAL A 120 7.24 -10.54 -12.80
CA VAL A 120 8.08 -9.41 -12.37
C VAL A 120 8.32 -9.47 -10.88
N ALA A 121 9.49 -8.99 -10.47
CA ALA A 121 9.78 -8.56 -9.12
C ALA A 121 9.35 -7.10 -8.97
N ILE A 122 8.54 -6.82 -7.96
CA ILE A 122 8.00 -5.50 -7.63
C ILE A 122 8.71 -4.98 -6.39
N ASP A 123 9.48 -3.92 -6.56
CA ASP A 123 10.12 -3.18 -5.47
C ASP A 123 9.35 -1.88 -5.20
N ASP A 124 8.75 -1.79 -4.02
CA ASP A 124 7.84 -0.73 -3.63
C ASP A 124 8.54 0.29 -2.72
N THR A 125 8.60 1.54 -3.14
CA THR A 125 9.01 2.67 -2.31
C THR A 125 7.82 3.57 -2.04
N PHE A 126 7.42 3.70 -0.78
CA PHE A 126 6.36 4.63 -0.40
C PHE A 126 6.92 5.83 0.38
N ASP A 127 6.53 7.02 -0.06
CA ASP A 127 6.86 8.28 0.59
C ASP A 127 5.58 9.02 0.97
N GLY A 128 5.38 9.27 2.26
CA GLY A 128 4.13 9.85 2.72
C GLY A 128 4.13 10.27 4.18
N VAL A 129 2.95 10.73 4.59
CA VAL A 129 2.70 11.26 5.93
C VAL A 129 1.44 10.62 6.50
N LEU A 130 1.46 10.36 7.81
CA LEU A 130 0.24 10.04 8.55
C LEU A 130 -0.55 11.33 8.76
N THR A 131 -1.87 11.21 8.78
CA THR A 131 -2.78 12.33 9.00
C THR A 131 -3.68 12.05 10.18
N GLY A 132 -4.07 13.12 10.88
CA GLY A 132 -4.94 13.06 12.05
C GLY A 132 -5.36 14.44 12.51
N ALA A 133 -6.12 14.47 13.60
CA ALA A 133 -6.62 15.70 14.21
C ALA A 133 -5.54 16.37 15.08
N TRP A 134 -4.38 16.68 14.49
CA TRP A 134 -3.29 17.41 15.12
C TRP A 134 -2.80 18.53 14.20
N ASP A 135 -2.26 19.60 14.80
CA ASP A 135 -1.75 20.75 14.07
C ASP A 135 -0.30 20.49 13.63
N GLY A 136 -0.09 20.25 12.33
CA GLY A 136 1.24 20.12 11.74
C GLY A 136 1.82 18.69 11.77
N SER A 137 3.03 18.55 12.31
CA SER A 137 3.77 17.27 12.30
C SER A 137 3.17 16.24 13.26
N PHE A 138 3.48 14.96 13.04
CA PHE A 138 3.04 13.87 13.89
C PHE A 138 3.52 14.07 15.35
N PRO A 139 2.61 14.20 16.33
CA PRO A 139 3.01 14.46 17.71
C PRO A 139 3.49 13.18 18.40
N VAL A 140 4.59 13.28 19.15
CA VAL A 140 5.00 12.25 20.11
C VAL A 140 4.28 12.51 21.43
N LEU A 141 3.49 11.55 21.91
CA LEU A 141 2.76 11.72 23.16
C LEU A 141 3.70 11.59 24.38
N PRO A 142 3.44 12.31 25.49
CA PRO A 142 4.32 12.30 26.68
C PRO A 142 4.50 10.92 27.33
N ASP A 143 3.55 10.01 27.12
CA ASP A 143 3.58 8.63 27.60
C ASP A 143 4.28 7.66 26.61
N GLY A 144 4.79 8.17 25.49
CA GLY A 144 5.32 7.37 24.39
C GLY A 144 4.23 6.70 23.55
N GLY A 145 2.96 7.04 23.77
CA GLY A 145 1.83 6.57 22.99
C GLY A 145 1.78 7.18 21.59
N LEU A 146 0.93 6.60 20.73
CA LEU A 146 0.68 7.11 19.38
C LEU A 146 -0.61 7.95 19.36
N PRO A 147 -0.61 9.13 18.72
CA PRO A 147 -1.83 9.90 18.50
C PRO A 147 -2.81 9.14 17.60
N LEU A 148 -4.08 9.54 17.63
CA LEU A 148 -5.11 8.96 16.78
C LEU A 148 -4.86 9.29 15.30
N VAL A 149 -4.37 8.31 14.55
CA VAL A 149 -4.22 8.40 13.09
C VAL A 149 -5.59 8.25 12.43
N THR A 150 -5.99 9.23 11.61
CA THR A 150 -7.24 9.20 10.84
C THR A 150 -7.01 8.86 9.37
N GLY A 151 -5.77 8.92 8.90
CA GLY A 151 -5.44 8.56 7.53
C GLY A 151 -3.95 8.64 7.22
N PHE A 152 -3.65 8.57 5.93
CA PHE A 152 -2.32 8.81 5.39
C PHE A 152 -2.43 9.26 3.93
N SER A 153 -1.37 9.89 3.43
CA SER A 153 -1.27 10.26 2.01
C SER A 153 0.18 10.26 1.58
N GLY A 154 0.44 10.02 0.29
CA GLY A 154 1.79 10.00 -0.23
C GLY A 154 1.89 9.58 -1.68
N SER A 155 3.09 9.17 -2.08
CA SER A 155 3.36 8.51 -3.35
C SER A 155 3.85 7.08 -3.11
N LEU A 156 3.50 6.18 -4.02
CA LEU A 156 4.08 4.84 -4.14
C LEU A 156 4.77 4.74 -5.50
N VAL A 157 6.06 4.46 -5.49
CA VAL A 157 6.83 4.11 -6.69
C VAL A 157 7.05 2.60 -6.68
N GLN A 158 6.65 1.93 -7.75
CA GLN A 158 6.87 0.50 -7.95
C GLN A 158 7.89 0.32 -9.07
N ASN A 159 9.07 -0.22 -8.76
CA ASN A 159 10.05 -0.60 -9.76
C ASN A 159 9.79 -2.05 -10.19
N LEU A 160 9.56 -2.25 -11.48
CA LEU A 160 9.29 -3.55 -12.07
C LEU A 160 10.56 -4.07 -12.74
N THR A 161 10.99 -5.26 -12.34
CA THR A 161 12.12 -5.96 -12.95
C THR A 161 11.70 -7.37 -13.34
N ALA A 162 12.15 -7.88 -14.49
CA ALA A 162 11.91 -9.27 -14.88
C ALA A 162 13.20 -10.11 -14.76
N PRO A 163 13.10 -11.41 -14.45
CA PRO A 163 14.24 -12.32 -14.52
C PRO A 163 14.73 -12.54 -15.97
N SER A 164 13.85 -12.35 -16.97
CA SER A 164 14.19 -12.32 -18.39
C SER A 164 13.19 -11.46 -19.17
N ASP A 165 13.68 -10.53 -19.98
CA ASP A 165 12.83 -9.57 -20.70
C ASP A 165 12.27 -10.14 -22.04
N ALA A 166 12.64 -11.38 -22.38
CA ALA A 166 12.28 -12.00 -23.65
C ALA A 166 10.76 -12.24 -23.76
N GLY A 167 10.09 -11.39 -24.54
CA GLY A 167 8.66 -11.54 -24.85
C GLY A 167 7.71 -10.72 -23.96
N CYS A 168 8.23 -9.88 -23.05
CA CYS A 168 7.39 -8.98 -22.28
C CYS A 168 6.78 -7.90 -23.18
N LEU A 169 5.51 -7.56 -22.92
CA LEU A 169 4.84 -6.48 -23.64
C LEU A 169 5.26 -5.09 -23.13
N CYS A 170 6.22 -4.96 -22.23
CA CYS A 170 6.75 -3.66 -21.83
C CYS A 170 8.26 -3.67 -21.74
N ASP A 171 8.84 -2.48 -21.86
CA ASP A 171 10.26 -2.24 -21.73
C ASP A 171 10.64 -2.31 -20.24
N LEU A 172 11.12 -3.46 -19.78
CA LEU A 172 11.62 -3.69 -18.41
C LEU A 172 13.15 -3.57 -18.39
N PRO A 173 13.77 -3.08 -17.29
CA PRO A 173 13.13 -2.59 -16.07
C PRO A 173 12.51 -1.21 -16.25
N CYS A 174 11.43 -0.93 -15.52
CA CYS A 174 10.75 0.38 -15.54
C CYS A 174 10.03 0.66 -14.21
N SER A 175 9.42 1.83 -14.07
CA SER A 175 8.69 2.22 -12.85
C SER A 175 7.24 2.65 -13.10
N VAL A 176 6.39 2.44 -12.11
CA VAL A 176 5.01 2.97 -12.05
C VAL A 176 4.89 3.83 -10.81
N THR A 177 4.31 5.02 -10.94
CA THR A 177 4.12 5.94 -9.82
C THR A 177 2.64 6.18 -9.55
N TRP A 178 2.28 6.06 -8.28
CA TRP A 178 0.92 6.24 -7.79
C TRP A 178 0.86 7.33 -6.73
N THR A 179 -0.21 8.10 -6.74
CA THR A 179 -0.69 8.83 -5.57
C THR A 179 -1.42 7.85 -4.67
N VAL A 180 -1.19 7.95 -3.37
CA VAL A 180 -1.78 7.08 -2.36
C VAL A 180 -2.61 7.90 -1.41
N THR A 181 -3.78 7.38 -1.06
CA THR A 181 -4.60 7.90 0.04
C THR A 181 -5.05 6.77 0.95
N GLY A 182 -5.11 7.06 2.24
CA GLY A 182 -5.60 6.16 3.29
C GLY A 182 -6.63 6.89 4.11
N SER A 183 -7.86 6.38 4.16
CA SER A 183 -8.90 6.91 5.04
C SER A 183 -9.35 5.83 6.02
N ARG A 184 -9.39 6.18 7.31
CA ARG A 184 -9.80 5.25 8.36
C ARG A 184 -11.28 4.92 8.24
N TYR A 185 -11.66 3.67 8.51
CA TYR A 185 -13.05 3.23 8.64
C TYR A 185 -13.30 2.51 9.96
#